data_AF-A0A7S1RY27-F1
#
_entry.id   AF-A0A7S1RY27-F1
#
_cell.length_a   1.000
_cell.length_b   1.000
_cell.length_c   1.000
_cell.angle_alpha   90.00
_cell.angle_beta   90.00
_cell.angle_gamma   90.00
#
_symmetry.space_group_name_H-M   'P 1'
#
loop_
_entity.id
_entity.type
_entity.pdbx_description
1 polymer ?
#
loop_
_entity_poly.entity_id
_entity_poly.type
_entity_poly.pdbx_seq_one_letter_code
_entity_poly.pdbx_strand_id
1 'polypeptide(L)'
;SVAAQGIELRLAPGGGCALAAVHTHFALRREGGPEGPAVVSIPDAFAGERRNVVVELRVPAGTEGGAEGPAALLRASARYRALREGALVQTPDVVLEAPRTEEPEGEPDAEVAAQRQRVE
;
A
#
# COMPACT_ATOMS: atom_id res chain seq x y z
N SER A 1 18.51 19.41 11.11
CA SER A 1 19.57 18.39 10.92
C SER A 1 18.97 17.17 10.26
N VAL A 2 19.78 16.41 9.51
CA VAL A 2 19.36 15.10 8.96
C VAL A 2 19.00 14.18 10.13
N ALA A 3 17.87 13.49 10.03
CA ALA A 3 17.37 12.57 11.06
C ALA A 3 17.54 11.11 10.67
N ALA A 4 17.33 10.79 9.38
CA ALA A 4 17.40 9.44 8.85
C ALA A 4 18.21 9.38 7.55
N GLN A 5 19.06 8.36 7.42
CA GLN A 5 19.87 8.11 6.22
C GLN A 5 19.67 6.72 5.65
N GLY A 6 19.87 6.59 4.34
CA GLY A 6 19.80 5.30 3.64
C GLY A 6 18.43 4.64 3.84
N ILE A 7 17.37 5.41 3.60
CA ILE A 7 16.00 4.97 3.87
C ILE A 7 15.55 3.99 2.78
N GLU A 8 15.23 2.77 3.18
CA GLU A 8 14.64 1.75 2.32
C GLU A 8 13.20 1.48 2.76
N LEU A 9 12.24 1.79 1.90
CA LEU A 9 10.83 1.43 2.08
C LEU A 9 10.54 0.14 1.33
N ARG A 10 10.27 -0.94 2.07
CA ARG A 10 9.84 -2.22 1.53
C ARG A 10 8.33 -2.27 1.41
N LEU A 11 7.84 -2.70 0.25
CA LEU A 11 6.44 -2.89 -0.11
C LEU A 11 6.24 -4.36 -0.50
N ALA A 12 5.43 -5.10 0.25
CA ALA A 12 5.22 -6.53 0.03
C ALA A 12 3.71 -6.83 -0.12
N PRO A 13 3.22 -7.17 -1.33
CA PRO A 13 1.82 -7.53 -1.51
C PRO A 13 1.49 -8.83 -0.77
N GLY A 14 0.25 -8.95 -0.26
CA GLY A 14 -0.26 -10.09 0.48
C GLY A 14 -1.58 -10.61 -0.09
N GLY A 15 -2.09 -11.73 0.43
CA GLY A 15 -3.44 -12.22 0.10
C GLY A 15 -3.66 -12.54 -1.38
N GLY A 16 -2.61 -12.94 -2.11
CA GLY A 16 -2.65 -13.17 -3.56
C GLY A 16 -2.69 -11.89 -4.41
N CYS A 17 -2.55 -10.71 -3.79
CA CYS A 17 -2.44 -9.45 -4.50
C CYS A 17 -1.12 -9.34 -5.25
N ALA A 18 -1.10 -8.49 -6.27
CA ALA A 18 0.08 -8.19 -7.07
C ALA A 18 0.35 -6.68 -7.06
N LEU A 19 1.62 -6.27 -6.92
CA LEU A 19 2.03 -4.88 -6.92
C LEU A 19 2.19 -4.40 -8.38
N ALA A 20 1.10 -3.92 -8.98
CA ALA A 20 1.05 -3.54 -10.39
C ALA A 20 2.01 -2.38 -10.70
N ALA A 21 1.92 -1.29 -9.93
CA ALA A 21 2.77 -0.11 -10.11
C ALA A 21 3.20 0.51 -8.79
N VAL A 22 4.36 1.16 -8.81
CA VAL A 22 4.84 2.04 -7.73
C VAL A 22 5.21 3.36 -8.38
N HIS A 23 4.42 4.39 -8.10
CA HIS A 23 4.60 5.73 -8.63
C HIS A 23 5.43 6.55 -7.66
N THR A 24 6.68 6.75 -8.03
CA THR A 24 7.64 7.51 -7.24
C THR A 24 8.74 8.07 -8.13
N HIS A 25 9.35 9.17 -7.70
CA HIS A 25 10.56 9.73 -8.30
C HIS A 25 11.85 9.15 -7.67
N PHE A 26 11.70 8.31 -6.64
CA PHE A 26 12.81 7.63 -5.99
C PHE A 26 13.24 6.38 -6.76
N ALA A 27 14.47 5.93 -6.49
CA ALA A 27 14.95 4.69 -7.07
C ALA A 27 14.10 3.51 -6.57
N LEU A 28 13.67 2.67 -7.50
CA LEU A 28 12.81 1.52 -7.26
C LEU A 28 13.53 0.24 -7.68
N ARG A 29 13.55 -0.75 -6.79
CA ARG A 29 14.03 -2.11 -7.08
C ARG A 29 12.89 -3.09 -6.86
N ARG A 30 12.57 -3.93 -7.85
CA ARG A 30 11.59 -5.02 -7.69
C ARG A 30 12.30 -6.32 -7.30
N GLU A 31 11.64 -7.10 -6.46
CA GLU A 31 12.10 -8.38 -5.94
C GLU A 31 11.10 -9.45 -6.39
N GLY A 32 11.57 -10.55 -6.99
CA GLY A 32 10.70 -11.67 -7.37
C GLY A 32 9.79 -11.44 -8.60
N GLY A 33 10.02 -10.40 -9.40
CA GLY A 33 9.35 -10.18 -10.69
C GLY A 33 8.65 -8.81 -10.82
N PRO A 34 7.98 -8.56 -11.95
CA PRO A 34 7.39 -7.26 -12.25
C PRO A 34 6.19 -6.90 -11.38
N GLU A 35 5.52 -7.86 -10.73
CA GLU A 35 4.36 -7.61 -9.84
C GLU A 35 4.61 -8.10 -8.40
N GLY A 36 5.85 -8.47 -8.07
CA GLY A 36 6.27 -8.93 -6.75
C GLY A 36 6.56 -7.79 -5.76
N PRO A 37 7.15 -8.10 -4.60
CA PRO A 37 7.62 -7.09 -3.65
C PRO A 37 8.55 -6.06 -4.29
N ALA A 38 8.63 -4.88 -3.69
CA ALA A 38 9.51 -3.82 -4.13
C ALA A 38 10.16 -3.09 -2.97
N VAL A 39 11.33 -2.51 -3.23
CA VAL A 39 12.06 -1.65 -2.31
C VAL A 39 12.27 -0.30 -2.98
N VAL A 40 11.85 0.77 -2.30
CA VAL A 40 12.03 2.15 -2.71
C VAL A 40 13.16 2.76 -1.88
N SER A 41 14.22 3.25 -2.53
CA SER A 41 15.34 3.93 -1.88
C SER A 41 15.07 5.42 -1.80
N ILE A 42 14.70 5.89 -0.61
CA ILE A 42 14.34 7.28 -0.33
C ILE A 42 15.61 8.03 0.13
N PRO A 43 15.90 9.23 -0.39
CA PRO A 43 17.01 10.06 0.09
C PRO A 43 16.92 10.38 1.58
N ASP A 44 18.05 10.79 2.15
CA ASP A 44 18.14 11.24 3.54
C ASP A 44 17.05 12.26 3.88
N ALA A 45 16.47 12.13 5.07
CA ALA A 45 15.33 12.94 5.51
C ALA A 45 15.68 13.76 6.74
N PHE A 46 15.22 15.01 6.74
CA PHE A 46 15.25 15.86 7.93
C PHE A 46 14.07 15.53 8.87
N ALA A 47 14.19 15.91 10.14
CA ALA A 47 13.13 15.68 11.11
C ALA A 47 11.82 16.38 10.69
N GLY A 48 10.71 15.66 10.74
CA GLY A 48 9.38 16.16 10.38
C GLY A 48 9.07 16.18 8.87
N GLU A 49 10.01 15.81 8.02
CA GLU A 49 9.76 15.73 6.58
C GLU A 49 8.85 14.56 6.22
N ARG A 50 7.98 14.80 5.24
CA ARG A 50 7.10 13.77 4.66
C ARG A 50 7.51 13.47 3.23
N ARG A 51 7.48 12.19 2.88
CA ARG A 51 7.63 11.68 1.50
C ARG A 51 6.42 10.81 1.18
N ASN A 52 5.94 10.89 -0.05
CA ASN A 52 4.79 10.13 -0.51
C ASN A 52 5.22 9.17 -1.62
N VAL A 53 4.69 7.96 -1.58
CA VAL A 53 4.81 6.93 -2.62
C VAL A 53 3.39 6.45 -2.89
N VAL A 54 2.99 6.41 -4.16
CA VAL A 54 1.68 5.91 -4.57
C VAL A 54 1.86 4.50 -5.13
N VAL A 55 0.97 3.58 -4.78
CA VAL A 55 1.04 2.18 -5.20
C VAL A 55 -0.27 1.77 -5.84
N GLU A 56 -0.18 0.96 -6.88
CA GLU A 56 -1.33 0.30 -7.49
C GLU A 56 -1.26 -1.19 -7.19
N LEU A 57 -2.34 -1.73 -6.65
CA LEU A 57 -2.48 -3.14 -6.31
C LEU A 57 -3.51 -3.78 -7.22
N ARG A 58 -3.16 -4.91 -7.84
CA ARG A 58 -4.15 -5.82 -8.39
C ARG A 58 -4.63 -6.73 -7.26
N VAL A 59 -5.88 -6.59 -6.87
CA VAL A 59 -6.51 -7.41 -5.84
C VAL A 59 -7.33 -8.51 -6.54
N PRO A 60 -7.04 -9.80 -6.30
CA PRO A 60 -7.83 -10.86 -6.88
C PRO A 60 -9.25 -10.84 -6.30
N ALA A 61 -10.23 -11.27 -7.08
CA ALA A 61 -11.58 -11.54 -6.59
C ALA A 61 -11.52 -12.54 -5.42
N GLY A 62 -12.40 -12.38 -4.44
CA GLY A 62 -12.59 -13.40 -3.41
C GLY A 62 -13.00 -14.71 -4.06
N THR A 63 -12.44 -15.84 -3.61
CA THR A 63 -12.99 -17.15 -3.94
C THR A 63 -14.33 -17.31 -3.25
N GLU A 64 -15.37 -17.80 -3.94
CA GLU A 64 -16.63 -18.20 -3.30
C GLU A 64 -16.33 -19.16 -2.13
N GLY A 65 -16.77 -18.81 -0.92
CA GLY A 65 -16.46 -19.54 0.32
C GLY A 65 -15.14 -19.18 1.01
N GLY A 66 -14.47 -18.11 0.58
CA GLY A 66 -13.32 -17.55 1.28
C GLY A 66 -13.72 -16.91 2.62
N ALA A 67 -12.99 -17.23 3.68
CA ALA A 67 -13.28 -16.78 5.04
C ALA A 67 -13.65 -15.29 5.10
N GLU A 68 -14.82 -14.98 5.67
CA GLU A 68 -15.20 -13.64 6.10
C GLU A 68 -14.10 -13.08 7.00
N GLY A 69 -13.51 -11.96 6.59
CA GLY A 69 -12.47 -11.30 7.37
C GLY A 69 -11.61 -10.32 6.57
N PRO A 70 -10.86 -9.45 7.27
CA PRO A 70 -9.94 -8.52 6.64
C PRO A 70 -8.82 -9.28 5.93
N ALA A 71 -8.68 -9.07 4.62
CA ALA A 71 -7.58 -9.61 3.84
C ALA A 71 -6.42 -8.61 3.84
N ALA A 72 -5.24 -9.04 4.29
CA ALA A 72 -4.02 -8.24 4.22
C ALA A 72 -3.55 -8.11 2.77
N LEU A 73 -3.72 -6.92 2.19
CA LEU A 73 -3.44 -6.63 0.78
C LEU A 73 -1.98 -6.24 0.54
N LEU A 74 -1.40 -5.46 1.47
CA LEU A 74 -0.04 -4.94 1.35
C LEU A 74 0.56 -4.76 2.75
N ARG A 75 1.82 -5.14 2.91
CA ARG A 75 2.64 -4.77 4.07
C ARG A 75 3.73 -3.79 3.65
N ALA A 76 3.95 -2.78 4.47
CA ALA A 76 4.99 -1.80 4.26
C ALA A 76 5.85 -1.67 5.51
N SER A 77 7.16 -1.54 5.33
CA SER A 77 8.11 -1.29 6.43
C SER A 77 9.26 -0.44 5.94
N ALA A 78 9.86 0.34 6.82
CA ALA A 78 11.05 1.13 6.49
C ALA A 78 12.25 0.65 7.30
N ARG A 79 13.42 0.68 6.66
CA ARG A 79 14.72 0.51 7.30
C ARG A 79 15.56 1.75 7.04
N TYR A 80 16.24 2.26 8.06
CA TYR A 80 17.09 3.45 7.92
C TYR A 80 18.12 3.54 9.06
N ARG A 81 19.14 4.37 8.89
CA ARG A 81 20.05 4.75 9.98
C ARG A 81 19.54 6.01 10.67
N ALA A 82 19.21 5.92 11.95
CA ALA A 82 18.84 7.06 12.77
C ALA A 82 20.11 7.74 13.29
N LEU A 83 20.31 9.01 12.90
CA LEU A 83 21.58 9.70 13.18
C LEU A 83 21.73 10.12 14.64
N ARG A 84 20.62 10.46 15.31
CA ARG A 84 20.65 10.92 16.70
C ARG A 84 21.04 9.77 17.65
N GLU A 85 20.53 8.58 17.39
CA GLU A 85 20.77 7.38 18.18
C GLU A 85 22.00 6.60 17.67
N GLY A 86 22.48 6.92 16.46
CA GLY A 86 23.61 6.24 15.81
C GLY A 86 23.30 4.80 15.41
N ALA A 87 22.02 4.41 15.38
CA ALA A 87 21.57 3.04 15.24
C ALA A 87 20.86 2.78 13.90
N LEU A 88 20.88 1.52 13.48
CA LEU A 88 20.03 1.06 12.40
C LEU A 88 18.64 0.75 12.96
N VAL A 89 17.61 1.30 12.35
CA VAL A 89 16.22 1.14 12.73
C VAL A 89 15.50 0.34 11.64
N GLN A 90 14.72 -0.64 12.07
CA GLN A 90 13.69 -1.32 11.28
C GLN A 90 12.35 -0.95 11.91
N THR A 91 11.44 -0.35 11.14
CA THR A 91 10.09 -0.08 11.63
C THR A 91 9.27 -1.37 11.67
N PRO A 92 8.24 -1.45 12.52
CA PRO A 92 7.21 -2.46 12.39
C PRO A 92 6.56 -2.41 11.00
N ASP A 93 5.96 -3.53 10.61
CA ASP A 93 5.10 -3.58 9.43
C ASP A 93 3.83 -2.76 9.69
N VAL A 94 3.47 -1.93 8.71
CA VAL A 94 2.13 -1.37 8.57
C VAL A 94 1.40 -2.21 7.52
N VAL A 95 0.18 -2.64 7.85
CA VAL A 95 -0.63 -3.51 7.00
C VAL A 95 -1.82 -2.73 6.45
N LEU A 96 -1.99 -2.76 5.13
CA LEU A 96 -3.23 -2.38 4.47
C LEU A 96 -4.13 -3.61 4.40
N GLU A 97 -5.27 -3.53 5.05
CA GLU A 97 -6.30 -4.57 5.06
C GLU A 97 -7.58 -4.02 4.44
N ALA A 98 -8.32 -4.88 3.77
CA ALA A 98 -9.67 -4.56 3.31
C ALA A 98 -10.62 -5.70 3.68
N PRO A 99 -11.83 -5.39 4.18
CA PRO A 99 -12.86 -6.39 4.36
C PRO A 99 -13.29 -6.93 2.99
N ARG A 100 -13.61 -8.22 2.94
CA ARG A 100 -14.28 -8.82 1.79
C ARG A 100 -15.71 -9.16 2.18
N THR A 101 -16.65 -8.78 1.33
CA THR A 101 -18.08 -9.13 1.44
C THR A 101 -18.46 -10.01 0.26
N GLU A 102 -19.37 -10.96 0.49
CA GLU A 102 -19.88 -11.84 -0.57
C GLU A 102 -20.86 -11.10 -1.48
N GLU A 103 -21.60 -10.13 -0.95
CA GLU A 103 -22.55 -9.34 -1.73
C GLU A 103 -21.83 -8.20 -2.45
N PRO A 104 -22.11 -7.99 -3.76
CA PRO A 104 -21.73 -6.75 -4.42
C PRO A 104 -22.39 -5.57 -3.70
N GLU A 105 -21.81 -4.37 -3.80
CA GLU A 105 -22.55 -3.15 -3.43
C GLU A 105 -23.90 -3.20 -4.16
N GLY A 106 -25.00 -3.17 -3.40
CA GLY A 106 -26.34 -3.25 -3.94
C GLY A 106 -26.63 -2.14 -4.96
N GLU A 107 -27.75 -2.26 -5.68
CA GLU A 107 -28.17 -1.16 -6.56
C GLU A 107 -28.25 0.16 -5.77
N PRO A 108 -27.85 1.29 -6.38
CA PRO A 108 -27.99 2.59 -5.72
C PRO A 108 -29.44 2.80 -5.31
N ASP A 109 -29.65 3.32 -4.10
CA ASP A 109 -31.00 3.50 -3.54
C ASP A 109 -31.94 4.20 -4.52
N ALA A 110 -33.24 3.87 -4.42
CA ALA A 110 -34.28 4.36 -5.33
C ALA A 110 -34.32 5.89 -5.45
N GLU A 111 -33.90 6.61 -4.41
CA GLU A 111 -33.75 8.07 -4.43
C GLU A 111 -32.64 8.53 -5.39
N VAL A 112 -31.49 7.86 -5.38
CA VAL A 112 -30.34 8.13 -6.26
C VAL A 112 -30.67 7.75 -7.70
N ALA A 113 -31.36 6.62 -7.91
CA ALA A 113 -31.83 6.20 -9.22
C ALA A 113 -32.83 7.22 -9.81
N ALA A 114 -33.78 7.70 -9.01
CA ALA A 114 -34.77 8.70 -9.41
C ALA A 114 -34.13 10.07 -9.71
N GLN A 115 -33.06 10.46 -9.01
CA GLN A 115 -32.35 11.71 -9.27
C GLN A 115 -31.60 11.70 -10.60
N ARG A 116 -30.99 10.57 -10.99
CA ARG A 116 -30.31 10.42 -12.29
C ARG A 116 -31.26 10.55 -13.47
N GLN A 117 -32.45 9.96 -13.36
CA GLN A 117 -33.48 10.04 -14.39
C GLN A 117 -34.13 11.43 -14.55
N ARG A 118 -33.81 12.38 -13.66
CA ARG A 118 -34.34 13.75 -13.70
C ARG A 118 -33.38 14.75 -14.38
N VAL A 119 -32.18 14.30 -14.75
CA VAL A 119 -31.11 15.12 -15.35
C VAL A 119 -30.94 14.85 -16.87
N GLU A 120 -31.57 13.80 -17.40
CA GLU A 120 -31.70 13.54 -18.85
C GLU A 120 -32.94 14.21 -19.45
#